data_AF-A0A956AVX1-F1
#
_entry.id   AF-A0A956AVX1-F1
#
_cell.length_a   1.000
_cell.length_b   1.000
_cell.length_c   1.000
_cell.angle_alpha   90.00
_cell.angle_beta   90.00
_cell.angle_gamma   90.00
#
_symmetry.space_group_name_H-M   'P 1'
#
loop_
_entity.id
_entity.type
_entity.pdbx_description
1 polymer ?
#
loop_
_entity_poly.entity_id
_entity_poly.type
_entity_poly.pdbx_seq_one_letter_code
_entity_poly.pdbx_strand_id
1 'polypeptide(L)' 'MHEDALSELLSALRLSSTVISRARFTAPWAVHTGQVSGALFHVVLSGQAVLVRDADKTPVVLEAGQLVVLP' A
#
# COMPACT_ATOMS: atom_id res chain seq x y z
N MET A 1 -9.24 -23.93 7.07
CA MET A 1 -9.00 -22.77 6.19
C MET A 1 -7.75 -22.10 6.70
N HIS A 2 -6.69 -22.02 5.89
CA HIS A 2 -5.49 -21.28 6.26
C HIS A 2 -5.82 -19.81 6.02
N GLU A 3 -5.83 -19.00 7.08
CA GLU A 3 -6.05 -17.56 6.96
C GLU A 3 -4.84 -16.97 6.23
N ASP A 4 -5.09 -16.16 5.19
CA ASP A 4 -4.02 -15.51 4.44
C ASP A 4 -3.23 -14.60 5.40
N ALA A 5 -1.90 -14.58 5.31
CA ALA A 5 -1.04 -13.83 6.24
C ALA A 5 -1.37 -12.33 6.26
N LEU A 6 -1.86 -11.80 5.13
CA LEU A 6 -2.39 -10.44 5.07
C LEU A 6 -3.66 -10.30 5.91
N SER A 7 -4.57 -11.27 5.86
CA SER A 7 -5.81 -11.26 6.67
C SER A 7 -5.50 -11.32 8.16
N GLU A 8 -4.52 -12.14 8.58
CA GLU A 8 -4.07 -12.20 9.98
C GLU A 8 -3.47 -10.86 10.43
N LEU A 9 -2.58 -10.25 9.63
CA LEU A 9 -1.98 -8.95 9.92
C LEU A 9 -3.03 -7.83 9.98
N LEU A 10 -3.99 -7.83 9.05
CA LEU A 10 -5.09 -6.88 9.04
C LEU A 10 -6.05 -7.09 10.22
N SER A 11 -6.23 -8.32 10.71
CA SER A 11 -7.07 -8.61 11.88
C SER A 11 -6.47 -8.06 13.18
N ALA A 12 -5.13 -8.05 13.29
CA ALA A 12 -4.40 -7.49 14.42
C ALA A 12 -4.41 -5.95 14.39
N LEU A 13 -4.50 -5.35 13.21
CA LEU A 13 -4.66 -3.90 13.04
C LEU A 13 -6.15 -3.54 13.19
N ARG A 14 -6.52 -2.79 14.25
CA ARG A 14 -7.85 -2.17 14.34
C ARG A 14 -7.97 -1.03 13.31
N LEU A 15 -8.13 -1.40 12.04
CA LEU A 15 -8.30 -0.49 10.92
C LEU A 15 -9.74 0.04 10.91
N SER A 16 -9.91 1.28 11.38
CA SER A 16 -11.08 2.09 11.06
C SER A 16 -10.83 2.86 9.77
N SER A 17 -10.59 2.16 8.66
CA SER A 17 -10.45 2.81 7.35
C SER A 17 -11.82 2.94 6.69
N THR A 18 -12.10 4.11 6.12
CA THR A 18 -13.34 4.38 5.37
C THR A 18 -13.19 4.14 3.87
N VAL A 19 -11.98 3.87 3.37
CA VAL A 19 -11.71 3.75 1.92
C VAL A 19 -10.75 2.59 1.64
N ILE A 20 -11.20 1.68 0.75
CA ILE A 20 -10.36 0.68 0.10
C ILE A 20 -10.33 1.01 -1.38
N SER A 21 -9.14 1.26 -1.93
CA SER A 21 -8.93 1.49 -3.36
C SER A 21 -8.15 0.32 -3.96
N ARG A 22 -8.72 -0.33 -4.97
CA ARG A 22 -8.04 -1.36 -5.77
C ARG A 22 -7.99 -0.89 -7.21
N ALA A 23 -6.79 -0.81 -7.76
CA ALA A 23 -6.58 -0.36 -9.12
C ALA A 23 -5.56 -1.25 -9.84
N ARG A 24 -5.67 -1.30 -11.16
CA ARG A 24 -4.70 -1.93 -12.05
C ARG A 24 -4.20 -0.87 -13.00
N PHE A 25 -2.90 -0.78 -13.15
CA PHE A 25 -2.27 0.27 -13.92
C PHE A 25 -1.15 -0.29 -14.80
N THR A 26 -0.81 0.42 -15.87
CA THR A 26 0.29 0.11 -16.80
C THR A 26 1.05 1.38 -17.12
N ALA A 27 2.38 1.33 -17.12
CA ALA A 27 3.23 2.53 -17.27
C ALA A 27 2.84 3.39 -18.49
N PRO A 28 3.01 4.74 -18.42
CA PRO A 28 3.46 5.52 -17.27
C PRO A 28 2.28 6.03 -16.43
N TRP A 29 2.23 5.65 -15.16
CA TRP A 29 1.20 6.14 -14.22
C TRP A 29 1.83 6.41 -12.86
N ALA A 30 1.18 7.28 -12.09
CA ALA A 30 1.47 7.50 -10.69
C ALA A 30 0.17 7.77 -9.95
N VAL A 31 0.09 7.33 -8.69
CA VAL A 31 -0.94 7.76 -7.74
C VAL A 31 -0.26 8.70 -6.77
N HIS A 32 -0.69 9.96 -6.74
CA HIS A 32 -0.27 10.89 -5.72
C HIS A 32 -1.28 10.86 -4.58
N THR A 33 -0.78 10.63 -3.37
CA THR A 33 -1.60 10.68 -2.15
C THR A 33 -1.21 11.93 -1.40
N GLY A 34 -2.17 12.84 -1.22
CA GLY A 34 -1.98 14.03 -0.40
C GLY A 34 -1.98 13.72 1.09
N GLN A 35 -2.11 14.74 1.93
CA GLN A 35 -2.24 14.56 3.38
C GLN A 35 -3.50 13.76 3.71
N VAL A 36 -3.33 12.65 4.43
CA VAL A 36 -4.42 11.79 4.91
C VAL A 36 -4.52 11.89 6.43
N SER A 37 -5.74 11.89 6.96
CA SER A 37 -5.98 11.84 8.40
C SER A 37 -5.87 10.39 8.88
N GLY A 38 -4.65 9.91 9.10
CA GLY A 38 -4.36 8.57 9.61
C GLY A 38 -3.46 7.75 8.68
N ALA A 39 -3.08 6.56 9.14
CA ALA A 39 -2.13 5.71 8.43
C ALA A 39 -2.74 5.09 7.16
N LEU A 40 -1.95 5.06 6.09
CA LEU A 40 -2.27 4.36 4.85
C LEU A 40 -1.51 3.03 4.80
N PHE A 41 -2.17 1.96 4.40
CA PHE A 41 -1.50 0.73 4.00
C PHE A 41 -1.58 0.58 2.48
N HIS A 42 -0.48 0.16 1.87
CA HIS A 42 -0.43 -0.14 0.44
C HIS A 42 0.16 -1.54 0.25
N VAL A 43 -0.52 -2.36 -0.56
CA VAL A 43 -0.09 -3.72 -0.90
C VAL A 43 -0.01 -3.87 -2.41
N VAL A 44 1.08 -4.43 -2.89
CA VAL A 44 1.23 -4.76 -4.31
C VAL A 44 0.70 -6.17 -4.52
N LEU A 45 -0.47 -6.30 -5.17
CA LEU A 45 -1.07 -7.63 -5.39
C LEU A 45 -0.41 -8.40 -6.54
N SER A 46 0.17 -7.70 -7.52
CA SER A 46 0.84 -8.30 -8.67
C SER A 46 1.73 -7.28 -9.36
N GLY A 47 2.83 -7.72 -9.96
CA GLY A 47 3.80 -6.83 -10.61
C GLY A 47 4.65 -6.08 -9.58
N GLN A 48 5.03 -4.85 -9.92
CA GLN A 48 5.88 -4.00 -9.08
C GLN A 48 5.35 -2.57 -9.05
N ALA A 49 5.66 -1.85 -7.99
CA ALA A 49 5.40 -0.42 -7.85
C ALA A 49 6.66 0.30 -7.34
N VAL A 50 6.75 1.60 -7.61
CA VAL A 50 7.79 2.46 -7.04
C VAL A 50 7.13 3.45 -6.11
N LEU A 51 7.47 3.36 -4.83
CA LEU A 51 7.06 4.33 -3.82
C LEU A 51 8.12 5.42 -3.73
N VAL A 52 7.70 6.67 -3.89
CA VAL A 52 8.52 7.86 -3.66
C VAL A 52 7.85 8.69 -2.58
N ARG A 53 8.62 9.10 -1.57
CA ARG A 53 8.12 10.00 -0.52
C ARG A 53 8.55 11.42 -0.87
N ASP A 54 7.67 12.40 -0.67
CA ASP A 54 8.04 13.79 -0.99
C ASP A 54 9.23 14.28 -0.14
N ALA A 55 9.31 13.82 1.11
CA ALA A 55 10.42 14.13 2.03
C ALA A 55 11.72 13.37 1.73
N ASP A 56 11.63 12.21 1.06
CA ASP A 56 12.78 11.36 0.72
C ASP A 56 12.63 10.85 -0.70
N LYS A 57 13.42 11.45 -1.60
CA LYS A 57 13.41 11.14 -3.03
C LYS A 57 14.06 9.79 -3.36
N THR A 58 14.52 9.04 -2.37
CA THR A 58 15.03 7.69 -2.58
C THR A 58 13.84 6.77 -2.87
N PRO A 59 13.71 6.25 -4.10
CA PRO A 59 12.61 5.38 -4.45
C PRO A 59 12.75 4.04 -3.74
N VAL A 60 11.64 3.52 -3.25
CA VAL A 60 11.54 2.15 -2.73
C VAL A 60 10.77 1.33 -3.76
N VAL A 61 11.40 0.28 -4.26
CA VAL A 61 10.72 -0.70 -5.13
C VAL A 61 9.93 -1.65 -4.24
N LEU A 62 8.64 -1.79 -4.57
CA LEU A 62 7.72 -2.72 -3.92
C LEU A 62 7.35 -3.81 -4.93
N GLU A 63 7.64 -5.05 -4.58
CA GLU A 63 7.31 -6.25 -5.33
C GLU A 63 5.96 -6.82 -4.90
N ALA A 64 5.39 -7.70 -5.74
CA ALA A 64 4.17 -8.41 -5.41
C ALA A 64 4.25 -9.13 -4.05
N GLY A 65 3.19 -9.00 -3.26
CA GLY A 65 3.08 -9.50 -1.89
C GLY A 65 3.64 -8.56 -0.82
N GLN A 66 4.40 -7.52 -1.19
CA GLN A 66 4.91 -6.57 -0.21
C GLN A 66 3.84 -5.57 0.21
N LEU A 67 3.85 -5.28 1.52
CA LEU A 67 2.98 -4.31 2.17
C LEU A 67 3.83 -3.23 2.83
N VAL A 68 3.41 -1.98 2.68
CA VAL A 68 3.97 -0.82 3.39
C VAL A 68 2.87 -0.14 4.18
N VAL A 69 3.23 0.33 5.38
CA VAL A 69 2.40 1.22 6.19
C VAL A 69 3.05 2.59 6.19
N LEU A 70 2.28 3.61 5.80
CA LEU A 70 2.68 4.99 5.71
C LEU A 70 1.90 5.77 6.78
N PRO A 71 2.57 6.59 7.62
CA PRO A 71 1.90 7.41 8.62
C PRO A 71 1.07 8.54 8.00
#